data_AF-A0A1F4N3U4-F1
#
_entry.id   AF-A0A1F4N3U4-F1
#
_cell.length_a   1.000
_cell.length_b   1.000
_cell.length_c   1.000
_cell.angle_alpha   90.00
_cell.angle_beta   90.00
_cell.angle_gamma   90.00
#
_symmetry.space_group_name_H-M   'P 1'
#
loop_
_entity.id
_entity.type
_entity.pdbx_description
1 polymer ?
#
loop_
_entity_poly.entity_id
_entity_poly.type
_entity_poly.pdbx_seq_one_letter_code
_entity_poly.pdbx_strand_id
1 'polypeptide(L)'
;MQKVLAVIFFIAVMLFLLGGCEKITDPATVTDNPILEKKGDKGTGTIPDPLFTVENVEFWPHTGSDFSGTPSDPMNLFFYGEADPLAIRAALLFLDGNRTVYCFPDVPPFNSTWKDAIGGVQTSYASASGWIGSAIQLEEGDYQGMRFHLRLFDAGEVTLGAAHLDLWIPNTTEHQVISWEVPEQLVMADLLRSGLAELSDPAVINPEPSFREIPSYIWEVMPPELQYLVGGIPGSTGNFPVPCDVNAQVFHMTGGIAGSPQIATQDFVIDFNQIIPKPFCNTPYDYLLVQGPVHMRQKVVFTPLGNFISQFHANGHLNLTPVDPMTGNPIGDTYQAVINEHHKGIITNNVTLVSGFQMQVMIPPSGPFNGQLLVHLNVGPGNSSDYSLEYKCDNP
;
A
#
# COMPACT_ATOMS: atom_id res chain seq x y z
N MET A 1 -16.43 -31.64 1.75
CA MET A 1 -17.09 -30.57 0.96
C MET A 1 -16.17 -29.39 0.68
N GLN A 2 -15.32 -28.94 1.61
CA GLN A 2 -14.34 -27.86 1.40
C GLN A 2 -13.32 -28.07 0.25
N LYS A 3 -12.95 -29.33 -0.06
CA LYS A 3 -12.04 -29.66 -1.18
C LYS A 3 -12.69 -29.65 -2.57
N VAL A 4 -14.03 -29.67 -2.64
CA VAL A 4 -14.78 -29.69 -3.92
C VAL A 4 -15.04 -28.26 -4.41
N LEU A 5 -15.13 -27.28 -3.51
CA LEU A 5 -15.26 -25.86 -3.89
C LEU A 5 -13.99 -25.30 -4.55
N ALA A 6 -12.80 -25.70 -4.08
CA ALA A 6 -11.52 -25.23 -4.64
C ALA A 6 -11.28 -25.70 -6.09
N VAL A 7 -11.77 -26.90 -6.45
CA VAL A 7 -11.64 -27.44 -7.82
C VAL A 7 -12.67 -26.80 -8.77
N ILE A 8 -13.85 -26.42 -8.27
CA ILE A 8 -14.86 -25.71 -9.06
C ILE A 8 -14.44 -24.25 -9.31
N PHE A 9 -13.74 -23.62 -8.35
CA PHE A 9 -13.19 -22.27 -8.49
C PHE A 9 -12.14 -22.18 -9.61
N PHE A 10 -11.27 -23.19 -9.74
CA PHE A 10 -10.24 -23.25 -10.78
C PHE A 10 -10.80 -23.45 -12.20
N ILE A 11 -11.91 -24.20 -12.33
CA ILE A 11 -12.55 -24.48 -13.63
C ILE A 11 -13.38 -23.27 -14.12
N ALA A 12 -13.96 -22.49 -13.20
CA ALA A 12 -14.74 -21.29 -13.55
C ALA A 12 -13.88 -20.14 -14.10
N VAL A 13 -12.69 -19.91 -13.51
CA VAL A 13 -11.73 -18.88 -13.98
C VAL A 13 -11.16 -19.24 -15.36
N MET A 14 -10.99 -20.54 -15.64
CA MET A 14 -10.56 -21.05 -16.94
C MET A 14 -11.58 -20.89 -18.07
N LEU A 15 -12.87 -21.05 -17.77
CA LEU A 15 -13.93 -20.98 -18.78
C LEU A 15 -14.27 -19.54 -19.20
N PHE A 16 -13.98 -18.54 -18.38
CA PHE A 16 -14.18 -17.13 -18.75
C PHE A 16 -13.08 -16.56 -19.65
N LEU A 17 -11.89 -17.17 -19.69
CA LEU A 17 -10.78 -16.76 -20.58
C LEU A 17 -10.92 -17.27 -22.02
N LEU A 18 -11.92 -18.11 -22.32
CA LEU A 18 -12.15 -18.69 -23.65
C LEU A 18 -13.29 -18.02 -24.44
N GLY A 19 -13.89 -16.94 -23.93
CA GLY A 19 -15.07 -16.29 -24.53
C GLY A 19 -14.82 -15.02 -25.36
N GLY A 20 -13.58 -14.52 -25.46
CA GLY A 20 -13.26 -13.23 -26.10
C GLY A 20 -12.39 -13.36 -27.34
N CYS A 21 -12.86 -14.06 -28.38
CA CYS A 21 -12.19 -14.10 -29.68
C CYS A 21 -12.71 -12.98 -30.60
N GLU A 22 -11.98 -11.86 -30.70
CA GLU A 22 -11.98 -11.03 -31.91
C GLU A 22 -10.55 -10.63 -32.34
N LYS A 23 -10.16 -11.21 -33.49
CA LYS A 23 -9.07 -10.86 -34.43
C LYS A 23 -7.71 -10.41 -33.87
N ILE A 24 -6.84 -11.41 -33.69
CA ILE A 24 -5.39 -11.25 -33.82
C ILE A 24 -5.06 -10.89 -35.27
N THR A 25 -4.52 -9.70 -35.48
CA THR A 25 -3.79 -9.33 -36.71
C THR A 25 -2.32 -9.72 -36.54
N ASP A 26 -1.69 -10.13 -37.65
CA ASP A 26 -0.38 -10.80 -37.73
C ASP A 26 0.72 -10.30 -36.76
N PRO A 27 1.51 -11.21 -36.16
CA PRO A 27 2.68 -10.83 -35.39
C PRO A 27 3.79 -10.40 -36.35
N ALA A 28 3.96 -9.08 -36.50
CA ALA A 28 5.21 -8.53 -36.98
C ALA A 28 6.32 -8.92 -35.98
N THR A 29 7.28 -9.71 -36.45
CA THR A 29 8.68 -9.82 -36.00
C THR A 29 8.97 -9.30 -34.59
N VAL A 30 9.03 -10.21 -33.61
CA VAL A 30 9.73 -9.99 -32.34
C VAL A 30 11.23 -9.86 -32.65
N THR A 31 11.67 -8.64 -32.90
CA THR A 31 13.08 -8.26 -32.78
C THR A 31 13.38 -8.01 -31.31
N ASP A 32 14.39 -8.69 -30.79
CA ASP A 32 15.07 -8.49 -29.51
C ASP A 32 14.95 -7.05 -28.97
N ASN A 33 14.63 -6.91 -27.68
CA ASN A 33 15.26 -5.95 -26.76
C ASN A 33 14.76 -6.13 -25.31
N PRO A 34 15.54 -6.77 -24.41
CA PRO A 34 15.41 -6.56 -22.99
C PRO A 34 16.41 -5.50 -22.54
N ILE A 35 16.02 -4.22 -22.43
CA ILE A 35 16.72 -3.23 -21.60
C ILE A 35 15.73 -2.15 -21.15
N LEU A 36 15.46 -2.06 -19.84
CA LEU A 36 15.06 -0.79 -19.20
C LEU A 36 15.91 -0.57 -17.95
N GLU A 37 16.99 0.17 -18.14
CA GLU A 37 17.84 0.72 -17.09
C GLU A 37 17.42 2.19 -16.90
N LYS A 38 16.83 2.56 -15.75
CA LYS A 38 16.85 3.97 -15.32
C LYS A 38 17.69 4.13 -14.07
N LYS A 39 18.87 4.71 -14.31
CA LYS A 39 19.80 5.20 -13.31
C LYS A 39 19.73 6.74 -13.31
N GLY A 40 19.24 7.35 -12.23
CA GLY A 40 19.08 8.80 -12.00
C GLY A 40 17.64 9.19 -11.61
N ASP A 41 17.39 9.98 -10.56
CA ASP A 41 17.97 11.33 -10.41
C ASP A 41 18.29 11.77 -8.98
N LYS A 42 19.52 12.31 -8.83
CA LYS A 42 19.88 13.30 -7.80
C LYS A 42 19.20 14.65 -8.11
N GLY A 43 17.87 14.66 -8.16
CA GLY A 43 17.01 15.82 -8.43
C GLY A 43 15.72 15.70 -7.63
N THR A 44 15.13 16.83 -7.25
CA THR A 44 14.00 17.00 -6.30
C THR A 44 12.65 16.41 -6.75
N GLY A 45 12.65 15.35 -7.59
CA GLY A 45 11.47 14.90 -8.33
C GLY A 45 10.89 15.99 -9.24
N THR A 46 9.95 15.62 -10.10
CA THR A 46 9.10 16.63 -10.75
C THR A 46 8.10 17.11 -9.71
N ILE A 47 7.80 18.41 -9.64
CA ILE A 47 6.65 18.85 -8.84
C ILE A 47 5.42 18.16 -9.44
N PRO A 48 4.69 17.35 -8.67
CA PRO A 48 3.52 16.67 -9.18
C PRO A 48 2.40 17.66 -9.46
N ASP A 49 1.54 17.33 -10.43
CA ASP A 49 0.41 18.14 -10.85
C ASP A 49 -0.85 17.27 -10.88
N PRO A 50 -2.02 17.79 -10.48
CA PRO A 50 -2.27 19.12 -9.90
C PRO A 50 -1.87 19.25 -8.42
N LEU A 51 -1.63 20.50 -7.98
CA LEU A 51 -1.56 20.86 -6.57
C LEU A 51 -2.86 21.54 -6.11
N PHE A 52 -3.24 21.33 -4.85
CA PHE A 52 -4.42 21.90 -4.21
C PHE A 52 -4.03 22.71 -2.98
N THR A 53 -4.84 23.73 -2.66
CA THR A 53 -4.61 24.59 -1.49
C THR A 53 -5.70 24.42 -0.45
N VAL A 54 -5.29 24.11 0.79
CA VAL A 54 -6.16 24.05 1.97
C VAL A 54 -5.47 24.81 3.09
N GLU A 55 -6.16 25.73 3.78
CA GLU A 55 -5.61 26.57 4.86
C GLU A 55 -4.28 27.26 4.51
N ASN A 56 -4.12 27.68 3.24
CA ASN A 56 -2.90 28.28 2.65
C ASN A 56 -1.71 27.32 2.46
N VAL A 57 -1.89 26.01 2.68
CA VAL A 57 -0.90 25.00 2.34
C VAL A 57 -1.23 24.42 0.97
N GLU A 58 -0.28 24.51 0.04
CA GLU A 58 -0.36 23.90 -1.28
C GLU A 58 0.32 22.52 -1.28
N PHE A 59 -0.39 21.48 -1.71
CA PHE A 59 0.09 20.09 -1.69
C PHE A 59 -0.49 19.23 -2.82
N TRP A 60 0.14 18.08 -3.07
CA TRP A 60 -0.30 17.08 -4.02
C TRP A 60 -1.33 16.15 -3.36
N PRO A 61 -2.53 15.97 -3.91
CA PRO A 61 -3.64 15.30 -3.22
C PRO A 61 -3.54 13.77 -3.32
N HIS A 62 -2.33 13.24 -3.49
CA HIS A 62 -2.09 11.81 -3.62
C HIS A 62 -0.83 11.38 -2.86
N THR A 63 -0.75 10.08 -2.61
CA THR A 63 0.49 9.37 -2.32
C THR A 63 1.15 8.91 -3.62
N GLY A 64 2.44 8.58 -3.54
CA GLY A 64 3.19 7.92 -4.60
C GLY A 64 4.07 6.79 -4.06
N SER A 65 4.51 5.92 -4.96
CA SER A 65 5.58 4.95 -4.70
C SER A 65 6.98 5.48 -5.07
N ASP A 66 7.03 6.66 -5.70
CA ASP A 66 8.25 7.31 -6.17
C ASP A 66 8.11 8.85 -6.22
N PHE A 67 8.96 9.53 -6.99
CA PHE A 67 8.93 10.98 -7.20
C PHE A 67 8.44 11.41 -8.59
N SER A 68 7.69 10.54 -9.28
CA SER A 68 7.18 10.79 -10.64
C SER A 68 5.92 11.66 -10.68
N GLY A 69 5.18 11.73 -9.56
CA GLY A 69 3.83 12.29 -9.52
C GLY A 69 2.76 11.32 -10.04
N THR A 70 3.08 10.03 -10.19
CA THR A 70 2.06 9.01 -10.47
C THR A 70 1.27 8.71 -9.21
N PRO A 71 -0.05 8.94 -9.19
CA PRO A 71 -0.84 8.79 -7.97
C PRO A 71 -0.99 7.31 -7.60
N SER A 72 -0.79 6.99 -6.32
CA SER A 72 -1.09 5.68 -5.75
C SER A 72 -2.39 5.67 -4.96
N ASP A 73 -2.59 6.57 -4.01
CA ASP A 73 -3.81 6.64 -3.22
C ASP A 73 -4.17 8.12 -3.02
N PRO A 74 -5.45 8.51 -3.00
CA PRO A 74 -5.83 9.86 -2.64
C PRO A 74 -5.41 10.18 -1.20
N MET A 75 -5.00 11.43 -0.97
CA MET A 75 -5.14 12.05 0.34
C MET A 75 -6.63 12.20 0.62
N ASN A 76 -7.04 11.94 1.86
CA ASN A 76 -8.42 12.15 2.32
C ASN A 76 -8.47 12.75 3.73
N LEU A 77 -7.33 13.15 4.30
CA LEU A 77 -7.26 13.75 5.63
C LEU A 77 -6.29 14.93 5.62
N PHE A 78 -6.70 16.05 6.21
CA PHE A 78 -5.88 17.25 6.38
C PHE A 78 -5.94 17.73 7.83
N PHE A 79 -4.79 17.86 8.48
CA PHE A 79 -4.68 18.26 9.89
C PHE A 79 -3.93 19.59 9.99
N TYR A 80 -4.53 20.59 10.66
CA TYR A 80 -3.88 21.88 10.96
C TYR A 80 -4.02 22.26 12.44
N GLY A 81 -3.35 23.32 12.89
CA GLY A 81 -3.28 23.70 14.31
C GLY A 81 -2.13 22.98 15.02
N GLU A 82 -2.39 22.27 16.12
CA GLU A 82 -1.41 21.40 16.79
C GLU A 82 -1.25 20.05 16.05
N ALA A 83 -1.04 20.11 14.74
CA ALA A 83 -1.06 18.97 13.83
C ALA A 83 0.26 18.18 13.78
N ASP A 84 0.82 17.84 14.94
CA ASP A 84 1.99 16.97 15.05
C ASP A 84 1.61 15.51 14.71
N PRO A 85 2.23 14.87 13.70
CA PRO A 85 1.91 13.49 13.32
C PRO A 85 2.16 12.49 14.47
N LEU A 86 3.10 12.77 15.39
CA LEU A 86 3.34 11.94 16.56
C LEU A 86 2.23 12.06 17.60
N ALA A 87 1.68 13.26 17.78
CA ALA A 87 0.55 13.49 18.66
C ALA A 87 -0.73 12.85 18.11
N ILE A 88 -0.97 12.95 16.79
CA ILE A 88 -2.09 12.28 16.11
C ILE A 88 -1.97 10.76 16.29
N ARG A 89 -0.79 10.19 16.02
CA ARG A 89 -0.52 8.76 16.28
C ARG A 89 -0.81 8.39 17.73
N ALA A 90 -0.30 9.15 18.70
CA ALA A 90 -0.49 8.85 20.12
C ALA A 90 -1.97 8.90 20.51
N ALA A 91 -2.73 9.85 19.96
CA ALA A 91 -4.16 9.97 20.20
C ALA A 91 -4.92 8.75 19.67
N LEU A 92 -4.64 8.30 18.45
CA LEU A 92 -5.29 7.14 17.85
C LEU A 92 -4.94 5.84 18.61
N LEU A 93 -3.67 5.64 18.98
CA LEU A 93 -3.23 4.47 19.76
C LEU A 93 -3.79 4.43 21.19
N PHE A 94 -4.29 5.55 21.72
CA PHE A 94 -4.85 5.61 23.07
C PHE A 94 -6.31 5.13 23.15
N LEU A 95 -7.00 5.07 22.01
CA LEU A 95 -8.41 4.70 21.95
C LEU A 95 -8.62 3.19 22.09
N ASP A 96 -9.78 2.81 22.61
CA ASP A 96 -10.16 1.42 22.92
C ASP A 96 -10.83 0.67 21.76
N GLY A 97 -10.98 1.31 20.59
CA GLY A 97 -11.67 0.75 19.43
C GLY A 97 -13.21 0.78 19.49
N ASN A 98 -13.82 1.21 20.60
CA ASN A 98 -15.29 1.22 20.71
C ASN A 98 -15.93 2.40 19.96
N ARG A 99 -16.37 2.15 18.73
CA ARG A 99 -16.99 3.15 17.85
C ARG A 99 -18.50 3.02 17.71
N THR A 100 -19.15 2.26 18.59
CA THR A 100 -20.60 1.98 18.50
C THR A 100 -21.47 3.23 18.52
N VAL A 101 -21.04 4.30 19.20
CA VAL A 101 -21.74 5.59 19.23
C VAL A 101 -21.72 6.33 17.88
N TYR A 102 -20.84 5.94 16.96
CA TYR A 102 -20.76 6.40 15.58
C TYR A 102 -21.32 5.37 14.58
N CYS A 103 -22.12 4.41 15.06
CA CYS A 103 -22.78 3.38 14.25
C CYS A 103 -21.83 2.40 13.54
N PHE A 104 -20.56 2.35 13.90
CA PHE A 104 -19.66 1.29 13.45
C PHE A 104 -20.03 -0.03 14.14
N PRO A 105 -19.96 -1.17 13.40
CA PRO A 105 -20.34 -2.46 13.96
C PRO A 105 -19.31 -2.91 15.00
N ASP A 106 -19.78 -3.62 16.03
CA ASP A 106 -18.92 -4.18 17.08
C ASP A 106 -18.26 -5.49 16.64
N VAL A 107 -17.52 -5.45 15.53
CA VAL A 107 -16.78 -6.58 14.96
C VAL A 107 -15.47 -6.10 14.34
N PRO A 108 -14.39 -6.90 14.35
CA PRO A 108 -13.15 -6.53 13.67
C PRO A 108 -13.35 -6.35 12.16
N PRO A 109 -12.63 -5.40 11.52
CA PRO A 109 -11.69 -4.45 12.11
C PRO A 109 -12.35 -3.21 12.75
N PHE A 110 -13.66 -3.00 12.60
CA PHE A 110 -14.36 -1.77 13.03
C PHE A 110 -14.32 -1.48 14.54
N ASN A 111 -14.17 -2.52 15.37
CA ASN A 111 -13.99 -2.37 16.82
C ASN A 111 -12.55 -2.64 17.29
N SER A 112 -11.60 -2.77 16.36
CA SER A 112 -10.20 -2.99 16.70
C SER A 112 -9.56 -1.69 17.21
N THR A 113 -8.38 -1.84 17.83
CA THR A 113 -7.55 -0.70 18.25
C THR A 113 -6.49 -0.43 17.20
N TRP A 114 -6.13 0.83 17.03
CA TRP A 114 -5.00 1.23 16.23
C TRP A 114 -3.71 0.65 16.79
N LYS A 115 -2.84 0.20 15.89
CA LYS A 115 -1.45 -0.21 16.16
C LYS A 115 -0.55 0.25 15.03
N ASP A 116 0.75 0.30 15.26
CA ASP A 116 1.71 0.55 14.18
C ASP A 116 1.61 -0.57 13.12
N ALA A 117 1.54 -0.17 11.85
CA ALA A 117 1.33 -1.09 10.74
C ALA A 117 2.62 -1.57 10.08
N ILE A 118 2.54 -2.76 9.48
CA ILE A 118 3.47 -3.21 8.44
C ILE A 118 3.05 -2.60 7.09
N GLY A 119 4.01 -1.98 6.41
CA GLY A 119 3.83 -1.47 5.06
C GLY A 119 5.10 -0.83 4.49
N GLY A 120 5.19 -0.83 3.16
CA GLY A 120 6.18 -0.04 2.44
C GLY A 120 5.93 1.46 2.65
N VAL A 121 7.00 2.25 2.62
CA VAL A 121 6.89 3.71 2.70
C VAL A 121 6.36 4.28 1.39
N GLN A 122 5.54 5.33 1.49
CA GLN A 122 5.03 6.10 0.36
C GLN A 122 5.51 7.55 0.45
N THR A 123 5.43 8.26 -0.68
CA THR A 123 5.77 9.67 -0.82
C THR A 123 4.53 10.52 -0.99
N SER A 124 4.64 11.81 -0.70
CA SER A 124 3.70 12.85 -1.11
C SER A 124 4.48 14.16 -1.28
N TYR A 125 3.80 15.26 -1.62
CA TYR A 125 4.45 16.54 -1.89
C TYR A 125 3.67 17.71 -1.28
N ALA A 126 4.37 18.65 -0.66
CA ALA A 126 3.82 19.93 -0.22
C ALA A 126 4.77 21.06 -0.65
N SER A 127 4.26 22.16 -1.20
CA SER A 127 5.08 23.22 -1.80
C SER A 127 6.09 23.84 -0.83
N ALA A 128 5.75 23.93 0.46
CA ALA A 128 6.66 24.44 1.49
C ALA A 128 7.77 23.46 1.90
N SER A 129 7.48 22.16 1.81
CA SER A 129 8.32 21.07 2.36
C SER A 129 9.01 20.24 1.28
N GLY A 130 8.62 20.42 0.01
CA GLY A 130 9.02 19.55 -1.10
C GLY A 130 8.34 18.19 -1.02
N TRP A 131 9.05 17.15 -1.48
CA TRP A 131 8.61 15.79 -1.22
C TRP A 131 8.71 15.47 0.27
N ILE A 132 7.73 14.73 0.77
CA ILE A 132 7.58 14.23 2.13
C ILE A 132 7.27 12.73 2.05
N GLY A 133 7.34 11.99 3.15
CA GLY A 133 6.92 10.58 3.11
C GLY A 133 6.41 10.01 4.42
N SER A 134 5.81 8.83 4.30
CA SER A 134 4.98 8.21 5.34
C SER A 134 5.82 7.51 6.40
N ALA A 135 6.43 8.26 7.31
CA ALA A 135 7.20 7.68 8.41
C ALA A 135 6.30 6.91 9.41
N ILE A 136 5.07 7.38 9.63
CA ILE A 136 4.06 6.74 10.46
C ILE A 136 3.03 6.03 9.58
N GLN A 137 2.78 4.76 9.89
CA GLN A 137 1.70 3.96 9.33
C GLN A 137 0.98 3.25 10.48
N LEU A 138 -0.35 3.31 10.50
CA LEU A 138 -1.19 2.70 11.53
C LEU A 138 -2.23 1.80 10.88
N GLU A 139 -2.56 0.69 11.54
CA GLU A 139 -3.61 -0.22 11.07
C GLU A 139 -4.60 -0.59 12.18
N GLU A 140 -5.81 -0.94 11.77
CA GLU A 140 -6.79 -1.64 12.57
C GLU A 140 -7.21 -2.93 11.86
N GLY A 141 -7.23 -4.04 12.59
CA GLY A 141 -7.56 -5.34 12.04
C GLY A 141 -6.36 -6.29 11.91
N ASP A 142 -6.58 -7.33 11.11
CA ASP A 142 -5.60 -8.37 10.85
C ASP A 142 -4.98 -8.19 9.46
N TYR A 143 -3.65 -8.37 9.37
CA TYR A 143 -2.93 -8.21 8.11
C TYR A 143 -3.42 -9.22 7.05
N GLN A 144 -3.82 -10.43 7.44
CA GLN A 144 -4.32 -11.46 6.51
C GLN A 144 -5.85 -11.44 6.37
N GLY A 145 -6.48 -10.30 6.65
CA GLY A 145 -7.92 -10.12 6.57
C GLY A 145 -8.29 -8.79 5.93
N MET A 146 -9.30 -8.15 6.49
CA MET A 146 -9.68 -6.78 6.18
C MET A 146 -9.04 -5.85 7.19
N ARG A 147 -8.45 -4.75 6.74
CA ARG A 147 -7.83 -3.76 7.64
C ARG A 147 -8.09 -2.33 7.21
N PHE A 148 -8.21 -1.46 8.20
CA PHE A 148 -8.06 -0.02 7.99
C PHE A 148 -6.60 0.33 8.08
N HIS A 149 -6.11 1.16 7.16
CA HIS A 149 -4.72 1.56 7.10
C HIS A 149 -4.64 3.07 6.94
N LEU A 150 -3.80 3.72 7.75
CA LEU A 150 -3.58 5.16 7.77
C LEU A 150 -2.10 5.46 7.63
N ARG A 151 -1.76 6.37 6.73
CA ARG A 151 -0.41 6.93 6.57
C ARG A 151 -0.44 8.41 6.92
N LEU A 152 0.53 8.87 7.72
CA LEU A 152 0.69 10.29 8.06
C LEU A 152 1.97 10.84 7.43
N PHE A 153 1.86 12.04 6.87
CA PHE A 153 2.93 12.76 6.20
C PHE A 153 3.13 14.12 6.88
N ASP A 154 4.32 14.34 7.42
CA ASP A 154 4.73 15.63 8.00
C ASP A 154 4.97 16.63 6.87
N ALA A 155 4.12 17.64 6.76
CA ALA A 155 4.23 18.71 5.77
C ALA A 155 4.61 20.06 6.41
N GLY A 156 5.20 20.05 7.62
CA GLY A 156 5.61 21.24 8.35
C GLY A 156 4.55 21.69 9.34
N GLU A 157 3.82 22.77 9.04
CA GLU A 157 2.76 23.29 9.92
C GLU A 157 1.47 22.45 9.90
N VAL A 158 1.38 21.50 8.97
CA VAL A 158 0.24 20.61 8.80
C VAL A 158 0.71 19.16 8.66
N THR A 159 -0.20 18.23 8.98
CA THR A 159 -0.04 16.81 8.65
C THR A 159 -1.04 16.45 7.56
N LEU A 160 -0.61 15.70 6.56
CA LEU A 160 -1.50 15.10 5.56
C LEU A 160 -1.72 13.62 5.91
N GLY A 161 -2.90 13.10 5.60
CA GLY A 161 -3.23 11.69 5.82
C GLY A 161 -3.88 11.02 4.61
N ALA A 162 -3.48 9.77 4.38
CA ALA A 162 -4.17 8.85 3.47
C ALA A 162 -4.64 7.65 4.26
N ALA A 163 -5.96 7.47 4.30
CA ALA A 163 -6.61 6.34 4.95
C ALA A 163 -7.37 5.50 3.93
N HIS A 164 -7.17 4.18 3.94
CA HIS A 164 -7.91 3.23 3.12
C HIS A 164 -8.36 2.00 3.92
N LEU A 165 -9.44 1.38 3.46
CA LEU A 165 -9.86 0.04 3.82
C LEU A 165 -9.37 -0.89 2.73
N ASP A 166 -8.65 -1.92 3.13
CA ASP A 166 -8.05 -2.89 2.21
C ASP A 166 -8.42 -4.33 2.59
N LEU A 167 -8.39 -5.21 1.59
CA LEU A 167 -8.63 -6.64 1.71
C LEU A 167 -7.37 -7.40 1.30
N TRP A 168 -6.87 -8.26 2.17
CA TRP A 168 -5.73 -9.12 1.86
C TRP A 168 -6.02 -10.03 0.67
N ILE A 169 -5.09 -10.06 -0.29
CA ILE A 169 -5.14 -11.01 -1.40
C ILE A 169 -4.45 -12.30 -0.92
N PRO A 170 -5.18 -13.43 -0.79
CA PRO A 170 -4.65 -14.63 -0.17
C PRO A 170 -3.34 -15.13 -0.80
N ASN A 171 -2.40 -15.54 0.05
CA ASN A 171 -1.07 -16.04 -0.32
C ASN A 171 -0.15 -15.00 -1.00
N THR A 172 -0.46 -13.71 -0.89
CA THR A 172 0.38 -12.60 -1.33
C THR A 172 0.77 -11.70 -0.15
N THR A 173 1.67 -10.74 -0.38
CA THR A 173 1.94 -9.60 0.51
C THR A 173 1.03 -8.39 0.24
N GLU A 174 0.13 -8.51 -0.73
CA GLU A 174 -0.63 -7.41 -1.28
C GLU A 174 -2.04 -7.33 -0.69
N HIS A 175 -2.57 -6.11 -0.73
CA HIS A 175 -3.94 -5.81 -0.36
C HIS A 175 -4.62 -5.07 -1.50
N GLN A 176 -5.88 -5.41 -1.75
CA GLN A 176 -6.74 -4.63 -2.64
C GLN A 176 -7.41 -3.54 -1.83
N VAL A 177 -7.15 -2.27 -2.16
CA VAL A 177 -7.93 -1.16 -1.60
C VAL A 177 -9.37 -1.27 -2.11
N ILE A 178 -10.32 -1.20 -1.19
CA ILE A 178 -11.76 -1.31 -1.48
C ILE A 178 -12.56 -0.08 -1.07
N SER A 179 -12.00 0.84 -0.27
CA SER A 179 -12.65 2.13 0.07
C SER A 179 -11.68 3.15 0.64
N TRP A 180 -11.90 4.44 0.33
CA TRP A 180 -11.30 5.59 1.04
C TRP A 180 -12.30 6.34 1.93
N GLU A 181 -13.60 6.20 1.67
CA GLU A 181 -14.67 6.92 2.40
C GLU A 181 -14.90 6.36 3.82
N VAL A 182 -15.01 5.03 3.93
CA VAL A 182 -15.20 4.35 5.22
C VAL A 182 -14.06 4.64 6.21
N PRO A 183 -12.77 4.52 5.83
CA PRO A 183 -11.66 4.84 6.73
C PRO A 183 -11.57 6.33 7.08
N GLU A 184 -11.96 7.24 6.19
CA GLU A 184 -12.06 8.67 6.51
C GLU A 184 -13.04 8.88 7.67
N GLN A 185 -14.24 8.31 7.58
CA GLN A 185 -15.26 8.37 8.64
C GLN A 185 -14.79 7.72 9.95
N LEU A 186 -14.00 6.64 9.86
CA LEU A 186 -13.46 5.96 11.03
C LEU A 186 -12.42 6.83 11.74
N VAL A 187 -11.48 7.42 11.00
CA VAL A 187 -10.49 8.35 11.55
C VAL A 187 -11.18 9.58 12.13
N MET A 188 -12.21 10.10 11.45
CA MET A 188 -13.04 11.19 11.95
C MET A 188 -13.67 10.85 13.31
N ALA A 189 -14.33 9.70 13.42
CA ALA A 189 -14.94 9.24 14.66
C ALA A 189 -13.90 9.15 15.80
N ASP A 190 -12.72 8.60 15.52
CA ASP A 190 -11.67 8.43 16.52
C ASP A 190 -11.04 9.74 16.97
N LEU A 191 -10.80 10.67 16.05
CA LEU A 191 -10.25 11.97 16.43
C LEU A 191 -11.24 12.80 17.24
N LEU A 192 -12.54 12.74 16.92
CA LEU A 192 -13.57 13.33 17.77
C LEU A 192 -13.60 12.69 19.16
N ARG A 193 -13.49 11.35 19.25
CA ARG A 193 -13.44 10.62 20.52
C ARG A 193 -12.20 10.93 21.35
N SER A 194 -11.08 11.26 20.70
CA SER A 194 -9.87 11.69 21.39
C SER A 194 -10.07 13.02 22.13
N GLY A 195 -11.03 13.85 21.67
CA GLY A 195 -11.27 15.18 22.20
C GLY A 195 -10.21 16.22 21.83
N LEU A 196 -9.32 15.89 20.89
CA LEU A 196 -8.20 16.75 20.46
C LEU A 196 -8.42 17.43 19.11
N ALA A 197 -9.52 17.10 18.42
CA ALA A 197 -9.80 17.59 17.09
C ALA A 197 -11.22 18.17 17.00
N GLU A 198 -11.33 19.28 16.27
CA GLU A 198 -12.59 19.84 15.81
C GLU A 198 -12.68 19.62 14.29
N LEU A 199 -13.90 19.41 13.79
CA LEU A 199 -14.13 19.31 12.35
C LEU A 199 -14.22 20.71 11.75
N SER A 200 -13.57 20.87 10.60
CA SER A 200 -13.76 22.01 9.71
C SER A 200 -14.52 21.56 8.46
N ASP A 201 -14.93 22.52 7.64
CA ASP A 201 -15.55 22.22 6.35
C ASP A 201 -14.60 21.34 5.51
N PRO A 202 -15.08 20.23 4.92
CA PRO A 202 -14.26 19.40 4.05
C PRO A 202 -13.69 20.22 2.88
N ALA A 203 -12.48 19.89 2.48
CA ALA A 203 -11.81 20.56 1.37
C ALA A 203 -11.89 19.70 0.11
N VAL A 204 -12.33 20.29 -1.01
CA VAL A 204 -12.28 19.63 -2.33
C VAL A 204 -10.84 19.58 -2.80
N ILE A 205 -10.24 18.39 -2.87
CA ILE A 205 -8.81 18.21 -3.17
C ILE A 205 -8.52 17.25 -4.33
N ASN A 206 -9.54 16.67 -4.97
CA ASN A 206 -9.38 15.79 -6.13
C ASN A 206 -10.46 16.13 -7.18
N PRO A 207 -10.22 16.02 -8.50
CA PRO A 207 -11.30 16.19 -9.48
C PRO A 207 -12.06 14.89 -9.81
N GLU A 208 -11.53 13.72 -9.47
CA GLU A 208 -12.06 12.42 -9.92
C GLU A 208 -12.98 11.75 -8.89
N PRO A 209 -14.24 11.40 -9.26
CA PRO A 209 -15.24 10.82 -8.35
C PRO A 209 -14.98 9.35 -7.99
N SER A 210 -13.92 8.76 -8.53
CA SER A 210 -13.47 7.41 -8.25
C SER A 210 -11.98 7.32 -8.51
N PHE A 211 -11.30 6.46 -7.77
CA PHE A 211 -9.88 6.19 -7.97
C PHE A 211 -9.69 4.67 -8.04
N ARG A 212 -8.97 4.15 -9.06
CA ARG A 212 -8.80 2.69 -9.28
C ARG A 212 -10.12 1.88 -9.33
N GLU A 213 -9.97 0.57 -9.53
CA GLU A 213 -11.09 -0.37 -9.51
C GLU A 213 -10.75 -1.59 -8.63
N ILE A 214 -11.77 -2.19 -8.03
CA ILE A 214 -11.71 -3.54 -7.49
C ILE A 214 -11.87 -4.51 -8.66
N PRO A 215 -10.89 -5.39 -8.95
CA PRO A 215 -11.02 -6.36 -10.02
C PRO A 215 -12.24 -7.27 -9.83
N SER A 216 -12.91 -7.64 -10.92
CA SER A 216 -14.15 -8.44 -10.87
C SER A 216 -14.02 -9.73 -10.05
N TYR A 217 -12.88 -10.42 -10.14
CA TYR A 217 -12.64 -11.67 -9.42
C TYR A 217 -12.51 -11.50 -7.90
N ILE A 218 -12.26 -10.27 -7.41
CA ILE A 218 -12.33 -9.91 -5.99
C ILE A 218 -13.74 -9.39 -5.68
N TRP A 219 -14.23 -8.45 -6.49
CA TRP A 219 -15.52 -7.81 -6.29
C TRP A 219 -16.66 -8.84 -6.21
N GLU A 220 -16.78 -9.74 -7.17
CA GLU A 220 -17.89 -10.69 -7.29
C GLU A 220 -17.91 -11.74 -6.17
N VAL A 221 -16.79 -11.95 -5.48
CA VAL A 221 -16.69 -12.89 -4.34
C VAL A 221 -16.73 -12.19 -2.98
N MET A 222 -16.73 -10.86 -2.94
CA MET A 222 -16.92 -10.11 -1.70
C MET A 222 -18.32 -10.39 -1.12
N PRO A 223 -18.45 -10.48 0.22
CA PRO A 223 -19.75 -10.55 0.86
C PRO A 223 -20.66 -9.38 0.46
N PRO A 224 -21.97 -9.59 0.24
CA PRO A 224 -22.93 -8.53 -0.11
C PRO A 224 -22.89 -7.33 0.85
N GLU A 225 -22.68 -7.57 2.13
CA GLU A 225 -22.58 -6.52 3.16
C GLU A 225 -21.35 -5.63 2.94
N LEU A 226 -20.23 -6.21 2.51
CA LEU A 226 -19.02 -5.48 2.21
C LEU A 226 -19.16 -4.71 0.88
N GLN A 227 -19.79 -5.32 -0.13
CA GLN A 227 -20.13 -4.63 -1.38
C GLN A 227 -21.00 -3.40 -1.12
N TYR A 228 -22.00 -3.52 -0.24
CA TYR A 228 -22.85 -2.41 0.16
C TYR A 228 -22.08 -1.34 0.94
N LEU A 229 -21.24 -1.75 1.88
CA LEU A 229 -20.44 -0.83 2.71
C LEU A 229 -19.56 0.09 1.85
N VAL A 230 -18.95 -0.44 0.79
CA VAL A 230 -18.07 0.33 -0.10
C VAL A 230 -18.83 1.09 -1.20
N GLY A 231 -20.15 1.19 -1.08
CA GLY A 231 -21.01 2.00 -1.96
C GLY A 231 -21.49 1.29 -3.22
N GLY A 232 -21.27 -0.02 -3.36
CA GLY A 232 -21.70 -0.77 -4.53
C GLY A 232 -23.07 -1.43 -4.40
N ILE A 233 -23.52 -2.01 -5.52
CA ILE A 233 -24.78 -2.76 -5.60
C ILE A 233 -24.44 -4.25 -5.52
N PRO A 234 -24.92 -4.97 -4.48
CA PRO A 234 -24.56 -6.36 -4.35
C PRO A 234 -24.96 -7.23 -5.54
N GLY A 235 -24.03 -8.10 -5.97
CA GLY A 235 -24.21 -8.97 -7.13
C GLY A 235 -24.03 -8.29 -8.49
N SER A 236 -23.57 -7.03 -8.55
CA SER A 236 -23.06 -6.46 -9.80
C SER A 236 -21.82 -7.22 -10.27
N THR A 237 -21.61 -7.24 -11.59
CA THR A 237 -20.49 -7.94 -12.23
C THR A 237 -19.50 -6.97 -12.85
N GLY A 238 -18.29 -7.46 -13.12
CA GLY A 238 -17.21 -6.65 -13.67
C GLY A 238 -16.40 -5.93 -12.59
N ASN A 239 -15.42 -5.15 -13.04
CA ASN A 239 -14.62 -4.34 -12.14
C ASN A 239 -15.51 -3.27 -11.49
N PHE A 240 -15.28 -3.00 -10.21
CA PHE A 240 -16.03 -2.00 -9.45
C PHE A 240 -15.18 -0.75 -9.22
N PRO A 241 -15.57 0.44 -9.72
CA PRO A 241 -14.82 1.66 -9.44
C PRO A 241 -14.91 1.98 -7.95
N VAL A 242 -13.78 2.20 -7.29
CA VAL A 242 -13.80 2.53 -5.86
C VAL A 242 -14.15 4.02 -5.73
N PRO A 243 -15.30 4.37 -5.11
CA PRO A 243 -15.73 5.76 -5.02
C PRO A 243 -14.75 6.62 -4.22
N CYS A 244 -14.61 7.88 -4.65
CA CYS A 244 -13.92 8.94 -3.92
C CYS A 244 -14.80 10.20 -4.01
N ASP A 245 -15.19 10.77 -2.88
CA ASP A 245 -16.11 11.91 -2.82
C ASP A 245 -15.45 13.25 -3.18
N VAL A 246 -14.19 13.20 -3.61
CA VAL A 246 -13.26 14.29 -3.94
C VAL A 246 -12.83 15.19 -2.78
N ASN A 247 -13.32 14.95 -1.57
CA ASN A 247 -13.00 15.76 -0.41
C ASN A 247 -11.89 15.11 0.41
N ALA A 248 -11.21 15.95 1.19
CA ALA A 248 -10.55 15.51 2.41
C ALA A 248 -11.32 16.02 3.60
N GLN A 249 -11.48 15.16 4.61
CA GLN A 249 -11.88 15.62 5.92
C GLN A 249 -10.78 16.49 6.53
N VAL A 250 -11.17 17.71 6.90
CA VAL A 250 -10.28 18.71 7.52
C VAL A 250 -10.48 18.69 9.03
N PHE A 251 -9.37 18.64 9.77
CA PHE A 251 -9.34 18.64 11.23
C PHE A 251 -8.52 19.81 11.76
N HIS A 252 -9.13 20.59 12.63
CA HIS A 252 -8.42 21.52 13.50
C HIS A 252 -7.97 20.80 14.76
N MET A 253 -6.67 20.53 14.88
CA MET A 253 -6.07 19.93 16.06
C MET A 253 -5.92 21.00 17.13
N THR A 254 -6.72 20.91 18.19
CA THR A 254 -6.75 21.89 19.30
C THR A 254 -5.81 21.52 20.44
N GLY A 255 -5.21 20.32 20.37
CA GLY A 255 -4.29 19.79 21.36
C GLY A 255 -3.56 18.55 20.86
N GLY A 256 -2.64 18.04 21.68
CA GLY A 256 -1.95 16.77 21.43
C GLY A 256 -1.86 15.89 22.67
N ILE A 257 -1.80 14.57 22.47
CA ILE A 257 -1.42 13.62 23.51
C ILE A 257 0.07 13.30 23.34
N ALA A 258 0.84 13.47 24.41
CA ALA A 258 2.23 13.04 24.41
C ALA A 258 2.31 11.51 24.29
N GLY A 259 3.07 11.02 23.31
CA GLY A 259 3.35 9.60 23.17
C GLY A 259 4.04 9.04 24.42
N SER A 260 3.68 7.81 24.81
CA SER A 260 4.39 7.09 25.86
C SER A 260 5.56 6.30 25.27
N PRO A 261 6.74 6.28 25.92
CA PRO A 261 7.87 5.47 25.46
C PRO A 261 7.47 4.00 25.35
N GLN A 262 7.75 3.40 24.19
CA GLN A 262 7.32 2.04 23.90
C GLN A 262 8.18 1.39 22.82
N ILE A 263 8.16 0.06 22.81
CA ILE A 263 8.66 -0.76 21.71
C ILE A 263 7.51 -1.66 21.27
N ALA A 264 7.02 -1.47 20.06
CA ALA A 264 6.03 -2.33 19.44
C ALA A 264 6.71 -3.23 18.40
N THR A 265 6.25 -4.47 18.28
CA THR A 265 6.74 -5.40 17.26
C THR A 265 5.59 -6.22 16.70
N GLN A 266 5.51 -6.26 15.38
CA GLN A 266 4.66 -7.18 14.63
C GLN A 266 5.57 -8.13 13.85
N ASP A 267 5.30 -9.42 13.90
CA ASP A 267 6.15 -10.46 13.31
C ASP A 267 5.26 -11.64 12.89
N PHE A 268 5.24 -11.98 11.60
CA PHE A 268 4.48 -13.09 11.05
C PHE A 268 5.09 -13.62 9.75
N VAL A 269 4.55 -14.73 9.26
CA VAL A 269 5.00 -15.38 8.03
C VAL A 269 3.84 -15.46 7.06
N ILE A 270 4.12 -15.14 5.79
CA ILE A 270 3.21 -15.39 4.68
C ILE A 270 3.79 -16.58 3.91
N ASP A 271 3.02 -17.66 3.84
CA ASP A 271 3.36 -18.82 3.02
C ASP A 271 2.84 -18.61 1.60
N PHE A 272 3.75 -18.39 0.66
CA PHE A 272 3.41 -18.35 -0.76
C PHE A 272 3.14 -19.76 -1.25
N ASN A 273 2.05 -19.91 -2.01
CA ASN A 273 1.72 -21.13 -2.73
C ASN A 273 0.71 -20.80 -3.85
N GLN A 274 1.18 -20.06 -4.85
CA GLN A 274 0.32 -19.53 -5.90
C GLN A 274 1.00 -19.56 -7.27
N ILE A 275 0.18 -19.69 -8.31
CA ILE A 275 0.60 -19.53 -9.69
C ILE A 275 0.38 -18.06 -10.06
N ILE A 276 1.46 -17.36 -10.39
CA ILE A 276 1.42 -15.96 -10.82
C ILE A 276 2.05 -15.81 -12.20
N PRO A 277 1.64 -14.81 -12.99
CA PRO A 277 2.45 -14.35 -14.10
C PRO A 277 3.85 -14.02 -13.56
N LYS A 278 4.88 -14.46 -14.28
CA LYS A 278 6.25 -14.09 -13.92
C LYS A 278 6.31 -12.56 -13.87
N PRO A 279 6.67 -11.95 -12.72
CA PRO A 279 6.43 -10.53 -12.51
C PRO A 279 7.30 -9.64 -13.41
N PHE A 280 8.32 -10.22 -14.04
CA PHE A 280 9.24 -9.53 -14.92
C PHE A 280 10.12 -10.42 -15.78
N CYS A 281 10.69 -9.84 -16.84
CA CYS A 281 11.49 -10.55 -17.82
C CYS A 281 10.72 -11.76 -18.38
N ASN A 282 9.48 -11.52 -18.79
CA ASN A 282 8.50 -12.53 -19.12
C ASN A 282 7.84 -12.28 -20.48
N THR A 283 7.38 -13.35 -21.10
CA THR A 283 6.30 -13.29 -22.10
C THR A 283 4.94 -13.32 -21.39
N PRO A 284 3.83 -12.94 -22.06
CA PRO A 284 2.47 -13.06 -21.50
C PRO A 284 2.08 -14.47 -21.04
N TYR A 285 2.84 -15.49 -21.42
CA TYR A 285 2.57 -16.90 -21.13
C TYR A 285 3.53 -17.51 -20.11
N ASP A 286 4.47 -16.74 -19.55
CA ASP A 286 5.38 -17.27 -18.55
C ASP A 286 4.74 -17.16 -17.16
N TYR A 287 4.38 -18.31 -16.59
CA TYR A 287 3.80 -18.41 -15.25
C TYR A 287 4.72 -19.20 -14.33
N LEU A 288 4.73 -18.80 -13.06
CA LEU A 288 5.50 -19.44 -12.01
C LEU A 288 4.57 -19.91 -10.91
N LEU A 289 4.71 -21.16 -10.50
CA LEU A 289 4.32 -21.58 -9.17
C LEU A 289 5.37 -21.07 -8.18
N VAL A 290 4.96 -20.15 -7.30
CA VAL A 290 5.80 -19.53 -6.28
C VAL A 290 5.46 -20.15 -4.93
N GLN A 291 6.47 -20.72 -4.27
CA GLN A 291 6.30 -21.42 -3.01
C GLN A 291 7.35 -21.06 -1.97
N GLY A 292 6.94 -20.84 -0.74
CA GLY A 292 7.85 -20.66 0.39
C GLY A 292 7.46 -19.50 1.30
N PRO A 293 8.14 -19.38 2.44
CA PRO A 293 7.81 -18.38 3.44
C PRO A 293 8.44 -17.03 3.13
N VAL A 294 7.69 -15.96 3.38
CA VAL A 294 8.20 -14.60 3.55
C VAL A 294 7.94 -14.16 4.98
N HIS A 295 9.02 -13.87 5.71
CA HIS A 295 8.97 -13.37 7.07
C HIS A 295 8.82 -11.85 7.06
N MET A 296 7.75 -11.36 7.66
CA MET A 296 7.39 -9.96 7.76
C MET A 296 7.61 -9.49 9.20
N ARG A 297 8.37 -8.41 9.39
CA ARG A 297 8.64 -7.88 10.72
C ARG A 297 8.67 -6.36 10.73
N GLN A 298 7.84 -5.77 11.59
CA GLN A 298 7.89 -4.35 11.93
C GLN A 298 8.37 -4.19 13.37
N LYS A 299 9.26 -3.22 13.59
CA LYS A 299 9.63 -2.75 14.91
C LYS A 299 9.48 -1.24 14.97
N VAL A 300 8.69 -0.78 15.94
CA VAL A 300 8.56 0.64 16.26
C VAL A 300 9.17 0.91 17.62
N VAL A 301 9.96 1.96 17.73
CA VAL A 301 10.54 2.47 18.96
C VAL A 301 10.12 3.92 19.12
N PHE A 302 9.37 4.20 20.19
CA PHE A 302 9.12 5.55 20.66
C PHE A 302 9.95 5.78 21.93
N THR A 303 10.90 6.70 21.86
CA THR A 303 11.88 6.90 22.93
C THR A 303 11.37 7.85 24.02
N PRO A 304 11.96 7.86 25.23
CA PRO A 304 11.69 8.88 26.25
C PRO A 304 11.94 10.34 25.81
N LEU A 305 12.69 10.56 24.72
CA LEU A 305 12.95 11.88 24.15
C LEU A 305 11.92 12.29 23.10
N GLY A 306 10.87 11.50 22.86
CA GLY A 306 9.86 11.77 21.83
C GLY A 306 10.27 11.34 20.42
N ASN A 307 11.46 10.75 20.24
CA ASN A 307 11.86 10.25 18.92
C ASN A 307 11.08 8.99 18.55
N PHE A 308 10.56 8.97 17.33
CA PHE A 308 9.93 7.83 16.70
C PHE A 308 10.87 7.21 15.66
N ILE A 309 10.99 5.88 15.71
CA ILE A 309 11.78 5.09 14.76
C ILE A 309 10.95 3.86 14.36
N SER A 310 10.66 3.71 13.08
CA SER A 310 10.02 2.54 12.50
C SER A 310 11.01 1.78 11.61
N GLN A 311 11.01 0.46 11.70
CA GLN A 311 11.84 -0.43 10.90
C GLN A 311 11.01 -1.63 10.43
N PHE A 312 10.81 -1.72 9.12
CA PHE A 312 10.13 -2.82 8.46
C PHE A 312 11.16 -3.70 7.74
N HIS A 313 10.97 -5.02 7.82
CA HIS A 313 11.72 -6.01 7.08
C HIS A 313 10.80 -7.07 6.48
N ALA A 314 10.99 -7.39 5.20
CA ALA A 314 10.45 -8.61 4.58
C ALA A 314 11.60 -9.45 4.05
N ASN A 315 11.66 -10.74 4.42
CA ASN A 315 12.72 -11.64 3.94
C ASN A 315 12.15 -13.00 3.56
N GLY A 316 12.46 -13.47 2.35
CA GLY A 316 11.95 -14.75 1.87
C GLY A 316 12.94 -15.48 0.97
N HIS A 317 12.90 -16.81 1.05
CA HIS A 317 13.51 -17.70 0.07
C HIS A 317 12.40 -18.53 -0.56
N LEU A 318 12.20 -18.34 -1.85
CA LEU A 318 11.08 -18.90 -2.59
C LEU A 318 11.57 -19.90 -3.63
N ASN A 319 10.84 -20.99 -3.77
CA ASN A 319 10.94 -21.91 -4.89
C ASN A 319 10.07 -21.37 -6.03
N LEU A 320 10.67 -21.26 -7.21
CA LEU A 320 10.00 -20.83 -8.43
C LEU A 320 9.99 -21.99 -9.42
N THR A 321 8.81 -22.45 -9.82
CA THR A 321 8.67 -23.53 -10.81
C THR A 321 7.92 -22.99 -12.03
N PRO A 322 8.52 -22.99 -13.24
CA PRO A 322 7.79 -22.69 -14.47
C PRO A 322 6.62 -23.66 -14.65
N VAL A 323 5.43 -23.12 -14.91
CA VAL A 323 4.21 -23.91 -15.10
C VAL A 323 3.47 -23.50 -16.36
N ASP A 324 2.77 -24.46 -16.96
CA ASP A 324 1.75 -24.16 -17.97
C ASP A 324 0.53 -23.54 -17.26
N PRO A 325 0.15 -22.29 -17.55
CA PRO A 325 -1.00 -21.65 -16.90
C PRO A 325 -2.31 -22.40 -17.15
N MET A 326 -2.38 -23.20 -18.22
CA MET A 326 -3.61 -23.90 -18.57
C MET A 326 -3.85 -25.15 -17.73
N THR A 327 -2.77 -25.80 -17.30
CA THR A 327 -2.84 -27.08 -16.60
C THR A 327 -2.30 -27.02 -15.18
N GLY A 328 -1.54 -25.98 -14.84
CA GLY A 328 -0.78 -25.84 -13.61
C GLY A 328 0.39 -26.81 -13.50
N ASN A 329 0.68 -27.58 -14.56
CA ASN A 329 1.75 -28.58 -14.54
C ASN A 329 3.12 -27.91 -14.74
N PRO A 330 4.17 -28.38 -14.04
CA PRO A 330 5.54 -27.92 -14.27
C PRO A 330 6.01 -28.16 -15.72
N ILE A 331 6.64 -27.14 -16.31
CA ILE A 331 7.22 -27.18 -17.67
C ILE A 331 8.74 -26.92 -17.67
N GLY A 332 9.34 -26.73 -16.49
CA GLY A 332 10.77 -26.51 -16.33
C GLY A 332 11.23 -26.85 -14.91
N ASP A 333 12.54 -26.80 -14.70
CA ASP A 333 13.14 -27.06 -13.40
C ASP A 333 12.82 -25.95 -12.39
N THR A 334 12.65 -26.34 -11.12
CA THR A 334 12.51 -25.40 -10.02
C THR A 334 13.84 -24.69 -9.74
N TYR A 335 13.79 -23.38 -9.57
CA TYR A 335 14.90 -22.53 -9.15
C TYR A 335 14.51 -21.66 -7.95
N GLN A 336 15.40 -20.80 -7.46
CA GLN A 336 15.18 -20.01 -6.26
C GLN A 336 14.91 -18.54 -6.57
N ALA A 337 14.19 -17.87 -5.68
CA ALA A 337 14.19 -16.42 -5.54
C ALA A 337 14.45 -16.00 -4.10
N VAL A 338 15.04 -14.83 -3.95
CA VAL A 338 15.25 -14.15 -2.69
C VAL A 338 14.50 -12.83 -2.71
N ILE A 339 13.74 -12.60 -1.65
CA ILE A 339 13.08 -11.32 -1.36
C ILE A 339 13.79 -10.73 -0.15
N ASN A 340 14.15 -9.45 -0.26
CA ASN A 340 14.65 -8.66 0.86
C ASN A 340 14.14 -7.22 0.74
N GLU A 341 13.38 -6.80 1.72
CA GLU A 341 12.84 -5.45 1.81
C GLU A 341 13.23 -4.83 3.14
N HIS A 342 13.55 -3.54 3.09
CA HIS A 342 13.86 -2.76 4.27
C HIS A 342 13.31 -1.36 4.13
N HIS A 343 12.48 -0.97 5.09
CA HIS A 343 11.95 0.39 5.15
C HIS A 343 12.17 0.98 6.53
N LYS A 344 12.38 2.30 6.55
CA LYS A 344 12.68 3.03 7.77
C LYS A 344 11.97 4.38 7.77
N GLY A 345 11.29 4.68 8.86
CA GLY A 345 10.77 6.01 9.18
C GLY A 345 11.43 6.53 10.44
N ILE A 346 11.76 7.82 10.47
CA ILE A 346 12.24 8.51 11.65
C ILE A 346 11.50 9.84 11.76
N ILE A 347 11.00 10.15 12.95
CA ILE A 347 10.53 11.49 13.30
C ILE A 347 11.18 11.89 14.63
N THR A 348 11.77 13.08 14.65
CA THR A 348 12.32 13.74 15.84
C THR A 348 11.97 15.22 15.76
N ASN A 349 12.23 15.97 16.83
CA ASN A 349 12.03 17.42 16.85
C ASN A 349 12.82 18.19 15.77
N ASN A 350 13.85 17.59 15.17
CA ASN A 350 14.71 18.25 14.18
C ASN A 350 14.60 17.65 12.78
N VAL A 351 14.01 16.46 12.66
CA VAL A 351 14.10 15.71 11.41
C VAL A 351 12.93 14.74 11.25
N THR A 352 12.29 14.81 10.10
CA THR A 352 11.48 13.73 9.53
C THR A 352 12.28 13.12 8.38
N LEU A 353 12.42 11.79 8.38
CA LEU A 353 13.13 11.05 7.37
C LEU A 353 12.32 9.81 7.01
N VAL A 354 12.27 9.51 5.72
CA VAL A 354 11.74 8.25 5.20
C VAL A 354 12.79 7.64 4.26
N SER A 355 12.93 6.33 4.28
CA SER A 355 13.84 5.63 3.37
C SER A 355 13.34 4.22 3.14
N GLY A 356 13.47 3.71 1.93
CA GLY A 356 13.05 2.39 1.51
C GLY A 356 14.09 1.75 0.61
N PHE A 357 14.14 0.42 0.63
CA PHE A 357 14.74 -0.37 -0.42
C PHE A 357 14.04 -1.73 -0.56
N GLN A 358 13.76 -2.15 -1.78
CA GLN A 358 13.15 -3.44 -2.08
C GLN A 358 14.01 -4.19 -3.10
N MET A 359 14.32 -5.45 -2.81
CA MET A 359 15.14 -6.33 -3.64
C MET A 359 14.40 -7.65 -3.88
N GLN A 360 14.28 -8.02 -5.15
CA GLN A 360 13.82 -9.32 -5.60
C GLN A 360 14.83 -9.87 -6.60
N VAL A 361 15.36 -11.06 -6.32
CA VAL A 361 16.41 -11.68 -7.13
C VAL A 361 16.07 -13.12 -7.37
N MET A 362 16.01 -13.54 -8.64
CA MET A 362 16.02 -14.96 -8.97
C MET A 362 17.47 -15.49 -8.98
N ILE A 363 17.71 -16.65 -8.38
CA ILE A 363 19.04 -17.26 -8.21
C ILE A 363 19.03 -18.66 -8.81
N PRO A 364 19.94 -18.93 -9.77
CA PRO A 364 20.21 -18.23 -11.02
C PRO A 364 19.40 -18.95 -12.14
N PRO A 365 19.89 -19.31 -13.34
CA PRO A 365 20.73 -20.52 -13.29
C PRO A 365 22.21 -20.31 -13.57
N SER A 366 22.60 -19.41 -14.48
CA SER A 366 24.03 -19.16 -14.72
C SER A 366 24.55 -17.79 -14.24
N GLY A 367 23.66 -16.94 -13.72
CA GLY A 367 23.83 -15.81 -12.77
C GLY A 367 25.10 -14.94 -12.82
N PRO A 368 24.93 -13.61 -12.88
CA PRO A 368 25.42 -12.88 -11.70
C PRO A 368 24.32 -12.32 -10.78
N PHE A 369 23.07 -12.14 -11.23
CA PHE A 369 21.84 -11.89 -10.41
C PHE A 369 20.55 -12.05 -11.26
N ASN A 370 20.48 -13.04 -12.16
CA ASN A 370 19.49 -13.06 -13.25
C ASN A 370 18.04 -13.08 -12.73
N GLY A 371 17.23 -12.12 -13.18
CA GLY A 371 15.92 -11.89 -12.62
C GLY A 371 15.97 -10.86 -11.52
N GLN A 372 16.49 -9.67 -11.79
CA GLN A 372 16.72 -8.67 -10.76
C GLN A 372 15.66 -7.56 -10.79
N LEU A 373 15.15 -7.21 -9.62
CA LEU A 373 14.53 -5.90 -9.34
C LEU A 373 15.07 -5.36 -8.01
N LEU A 374 15.46 -4.10 -7.99
CA LEU A 374 16.00 -3.34 -6.87
C LEU A 374 15.28 -1.98 -6.86
N VAL A 375 14.73 -1.47 -5.77
CA VAL A 375 14.06 -0.15 -5.72
C VAL A 375 14.41 0.55 -4.43
N HIS A 376 15.15 1.65 -4.46
CA HIS A 376 15.47 2.52 -3.33
C HIS A 376 14.56 3.76 -3.35
N LEU A 377 14.23 4.31 -2.18
CA LEU A 377 13.52 5.58 -2.06
C LEU A 377 13.99 6.29 -0.79
N ASN A 378 14.14 7.61 -0.77
CA ASN A 378 14.49 8.38 0.44
C ASN A 378 13.85 9.77 0.39
N VAL A 379 13.30 10.27 1.49
CA VAL A 379 12.91 11.68 1.67
C VAL A 379 13.48 12.14 3.02
N GLY A 380 14.19 13.28 3.05
CA GLY A 380 15.35 13.53 3.92
C GLY A 380 15.19 14.64 4.98
N PRO A 381 16.29 15.07 5.65
CA PRO A 381 17.52 15.62 5.05
C PRO A 381 18.82 14.88 5.41
N GLY A 382 19.71 14.76 4.43
CA GLY A 382 20.78 13.75 4.35
C GLY A 382 20.60 12.78 3.17
N ASN A 383 19.47 12.89 2.45
CA ASN A 383 19.25 12.74 1.00
C ASN A 383 17.81 13.20 0.66
N SER A 384 17.67 14.51 0.43
CA SER A 384 16.42 15.28 0.31
C SER A 384 15.67 15.03 -1.00
N SER A 385 15.07 13.85 -1.09
CA SER A 385 14.35 13.22 -2.22
C SER A 385 15.30 12.52 -3.18
N ASP A 386 15.40 11.20 -3.10
CA ASP A 386 16.09 10.40 -4.14
C ASP A 386 15.51 8.97 -4.22
N TYR A 387 15.18 8.53 -5.44
CA TYR A 387 14.51 7.29 -5.83
C TYR A 387 15.41 6.54 -6.81
N SER A 388 15.55 5.23 -6.69
CA SER A 388 16.20 4.47 -7.77
C SER A 388 15.73 3.03 -7.85
N LEU A 389 15.07 2.74 -8.96
CA LEU A 389 14.61 1.44 -9.44
C LEU A 389 15.67 0.87 -10.40
N GLU A 390 16.17 -0.35 -10.22
CA GLU A 390 16.89 -1.04 -11.28
C GLU A 390 16.44 -2.50 -11.45
N TYR A 391 16.10 -2.80 -12.70
CA TYR A 391 15.42 -3.99 -13.17
C TYR A 391 16.28 -4.63 -14.26
N LYS A 392 16.86 -5.84 -14.09
CA LYS A 392 17.62 -6.42 -15.22
C LYS A 392 17.56 -7.95 -15.40
N CYS A 393 17.29 -8.29 -16.65
CA CYS A 393 17.65 -9.52 -17.34
C CYS A 393 18.16 -9.08 -18.74
N ASP A 394 19.16 -9.67 -19.40
CA ASP A 394 19.28 -11.09 -19.77
C ASP A 394 20.70 -11.58 -20.12
N ASN A 395 20.83 -12.91 -20.29
CA ASN A 395 21.33 -13.59 -21.51
C ASN A 395 21.21 -15.11 -21.31
N PRO A 396 20.76 -15.96 -22.25
CA PRO A 396 20.36 -15.77 -23.65
C PRO A 396 18.85 -15.96 -23.95
#